data_AF-A0A2S9ZYS2-F1
#
_entry.id   AF-A0A2S9ZYS2-F1
#
_cell.length_a   1.000
_cell.length_b   1.000
_cell.length_c   1.000
_cell.angle_alpha   90.00
_cell.angle_beta   90.00
_cell.angle_gamma   90.00
#
_symmetry.space_group_name_H-M   'P 1'
#
loop_
_entity.id
_entity.type
_entity.pdbx_description
1 polymer ?
#
loop_
_entity_poly.entity_id
_entity_poly.type
_entity_poly.pdbx_seq_one_letter_code
_entity_poly.pdbx_strand_id
1 'polypeptide(L)'
;MERGHFLLLLGQPEAAKEAMDQCQKVLDQLDSVDLAVHASFYRVSGDYWKAKAEFADYYRNSLLYLACIDIDRDLTQDERAERARDLGIAALLGESLYNFGELLLHPVLDSLKGTRNEYIRSLLFAFNSGDIDKFQSLIPELEKEPYLLQNLNTLRQKICVLALIEAVFKRPIQDRVALPFSIIAKEAQVPVDEVEHLVMKALMLNLIRGTLDACSSVASITWVQPRVLDKTQIGGLKDRLGDWADKVQAQGAFARGVAPELFA
;
A
#
# COMPACT_ATOMS: atom_id res chain seq x y z
N MET A 1 -23.29 1.88 20.32
CA MET A 1 -23.05 1.16 19.05
C MET A 1 -24.30 1.00 18.20
N GLU A 2 -25.35 0.31 18.67
CA GLU A 2 -26.57 0.13 17.87
C GLU A 2 -27.27 1.44 17.52
N ARG A 3 -27.28 2.43 18.44
CA ARG A 3 -27.77 3.78 18.16
C ARG A 3 -27.05 4.43 16.97
N GLY A 4 -25.73 4.21 16.82
CA GLY A 4 -24.97 4.70 15.67
C GLY A 4 -25.36 3.99 14.38
N HIS A 5 -25.53 2.67 14.42
CA HIS A 5 -26.00 1.88 13.27
C HIS A 5 -27.43 2.31 12.82
N PHE A 6 -28.35 2.52 13.76
CA PHE A 6 -29.69 3.01 13.45
C PHE A 6 -29.68 4.44 12.89
N LEU A 7 -28.80 5.32 13.38
CA LEU A 7 -28.66 6.69 12.84
C LEU A 7 -28.06 6.70 11.42
N LEU A 8 -27.16 5.76 11.11
CA LEU A 8 -26.67 5.55 9.75
C LEU A 8 -27.77 5.07 8.80
N LEU A 9 -28.59 4.12 9.24
CA LEU A 9 -29.78 3.66 8.50
C LEU A 9 -30.81 4.77 8.28
N LEU A 10 -30.90 5.73 9.20
CA LEU A 10 -31.76 6.92 9.09
C LEU A 10 -31.16 8.04 8.22
N GLY A 11 -29.94 7.87 7.69
CA GLY A 11 -29.31 8.84 6.78
C GLY A 11 -28.83 10.12 7.47
N GLN A 12 -28.53 10.08 8.78
CA GLN A 12 -28.02 11.23 9.55
C GLN A 12 -26.52 11.05 9.89
N PRO A 13 -25.60 11.40 8.97
CA PRO A 13 -24.17 11.15 9.15
C PRO A 13 -23.54 12.01 10.25
N GLU A 14 -24.06 13.22 10.50
CA GLU A 14 -23.50 14.13 11.52
C GLU A 14 -23.77 13.60 12.94
N ALA A 15 -25.01 13.17 13.22
CA ALA A 15 -25.37 12.58 14.50
C ALA A 15 -24.65 11.24 14.75
N ALA A 16 -24.39 10.46 13.69
CA ALA A 16 -23.60 9.24 13.78
C ALA A 16 -22.13 9.55 14.15
N LYS A 17 -21.54 10.60 13.58
CA LYS A 17 -20.17 11.03 13.90
C LYS A 17 -20.05 11.52 15.35
N GLU A 18 -20.99 12.34 15.83
CA GLU A 18 -20.97 12.77 17.24
C GLU A 18 -21.08 11.60 18.22
N ALA A 19 -21.95 10.63 17.92
CA ALA A 19 -22.07 9.42 18.72
C ALA A 19 -20.78 8.57 18.68
N MET A 20 -20.10 8.52 17.53
CA MET A 20 -18.80 7.85 17.39
C MET A 20 -17.68 8.55 18.16
N ASP A 21 -17.56 9.87 18.07
CA ASP A 21 -16.55 10.65 18.79
C ASP A 21 -16.72 10.53 20.31
N GLN A 22 -17.97 10.49 20.78
CA GLN A 22 -18.28 10.21 22.18
C GLN A 22 -17.87 8.78 22.58
N CYS A 23 -18.17 7.79 21.73
CA CYS A 23 -17.76 6.40 21.99
C CYS A 23 -16.24 6.25 21.99
N GLN A 24 -15.53 6.93 21.09
CA GLN A 24 -14.07 6.88 21.01
C GLN A 24 -13.43 7.45 22.28
N LYS A 25 -13.91 8.61 22.78
CA LYS A 25 -13.44 9.18 24.05
C LYS A 25 -13.66 8.26 25.25
N VAL A 26 -14.78 7.54 25.27
CA VAL A 26 -15.07 6.57 26.33
C VAL A 26 -14.20 5.32 26.20
N LEU A 27 -13.92 4.86 24.98
CA LEU A 27 -13.01 3.74 24.72
C LEU A 27 -11.56 4.09 25.10
N ASP A 28 -11.09 5.30 24.79
CA ASP A 28 -9.75 5.78 25.12
C ASP A 28 -9.53 5.96 26.63
N GLN A 29 -10.61 6.10 27.41
CA GLN A 29 -10.57 6.18 28.87
C GLN A 29 -10.54 4.82 29.57
N LEU A 30 -10.80 3.73 28.84
CA LEU A 30 -10.86 2.38 29.39
C LEU A 30 -9.58 1.63 29.01
N ASP A 31 -8.72 1.34 30.01
CA ASP A 31 -7.42 0.66 29.81
C ASP A 31 -7.54 -0.78 29.28
N SER A 32 -8.70 -1.43 29.45
CA SER A 32 -8.95 -2.78 28.96
C SER A 32 -10.39 -2.93 28.48
N VAL A 33 -10.58 -2.87 27.17
CA VAL A 33 -11.87 -3.10 26.52
C VAL A 33 -11.85 -4.45 25.82
N ASP A 34 -12.96 -5.16 25.87
CA ASP A 34 -13.14 -6.43 25.17
C ASP A 34 -13.07 -6.23 23.64
N LEU A 35 -12.39 -7.15 22.95
CA LEU A 35 -12.21 -7.12 21.49
C LEU A 35 -13.55 -7.03 20.75
N ALA A 36 -14.61 -7.61 21.31
CA ALA A 36 -15.96 -7.55 20.76
C ALA A 36 -16.55 -6.12 20.68
N VAL A 37 -16.21 -5.25 21.64
CA VAL A 37 -16.68 -3.86 21.67
C VAL A 37 -15.90 -3.03 20.64
N HIS A 38 -14.59 -3.24 20.52
CA HIS A 38 -13.77 -2.65 19.46
C HIS A 38 -14.22 -3.11 18.07
N ALA A 39 -14.48 -4.40 17.89
CA ALA A 39 -15.04 -4.95 16.66
C ALA A 39 -16.36 -4.25 16.29
N SER A 40 -17.28 -4.12 17.24
CA SER A 40 -18.55 -3.42 17.01
C SER A 40 -18.32 -1.95 16.64
N PHE A 41 -17.37 -1.28 17.31
CA PHE A 41 -16.96 0.10 17.03
C PHE A 41 -16.45 0.28 15.60
N TYR A 42 -15.47 -0.52 15.20
CA TYR A 42 -14.89 -0.44 13.87
C TYR A 42 -15.86 -0.88 12.77
N ARG A 43 -16.82 -1.77 13.06
CA ARG A 43 -17.89 -2.12 12.11
C ARG A 43 -18.76 -0.92 11.75
N VAL A 44 -19.31 -0.24 12.76
CA VAL A 44 -20.15 0.95 12.56
C VAL A 44 -19.35 2.10 11.94
N SER A 45 -18.07 2.23 12.34
CA SER A 45 -17.15 3.19 11.73
C SER A 45 -16.92 2.88 10.25
N GLY A 46 -16.72 1.62 9.89
CA GLY A 46 -16.59 1.17 8.51
C GLY A 46 -17.84 1.51 7.68
N ASP A 47 -19.03 1.20 8.20
CA ASP A 47 -20.29 1.52 7.51
C ASP A 47 -20.46 3.03 7.29
N TYR A 48 -20.06 3.86 8.27
CA TYR A 48 -20.04 5.32 8.12
C TYR A 48 -19.10 5.80 7.02
N TRP A 49 -17.85 5.35 7.01
CA TRP A 49 -16.87 5.76 5.99
C TRP A 49 -17.22 5.23 4.60
N LYS A 50 -17.83 4.04 4.53
CA LYS A 50 -18.38 3.49 3.28
C LYS A 50 -19.51 4.38 2.74
N ALA A 51 -20.43 4.84 3.60
CA ALA A 51 -21.51 5.75 3.21
C ALA A 51 -20.99 7.13 2.78
N LYS A 52 -19.92 7.63 3.42
CA LYS A 52 -19.27 8.90 3.07
C LYS A 52 -18.34 8.82 1.84
N ALA A 53 -18.10 7.61 1.32
CA ALA A 53 -17.15 7.32 0.25
C ALA A 53 -15.69 7.74 0.55
N GLU A 54 -15.29 7.74 1.82
CA GLU A 54 -13.91 8.01 2.23
C GLU A 54 -13.13 6.70 2.41
N PHE A 55 -12.47 6.27 1.34
CA PHE A 55 -11.84 4.94 1.24
C PHE A 55 -10.60 4.76 2.12
N ALA A 56 -9.84 5.83 2.38
CA ALA A 56 -8.61 5.76 3.17
C ALA A 56 -8.89 5.42 4.65
N ASP A 57 -9.88 6.09 5.24
CA ASP A 57 -10.27 5.87 6.63
C ASP A 57 -11.11 4.59 6.78
N TYR A 58 -11.89 4.23 5.76
CA TYR A 58 -12.51 2.91 5.69
C TYR A 58 -11.47 1.79 5.74
N TYR A 59 -10.39 1.88 4.96
CA TYR A 59 -9.34 0.86 4.92
C TYR A 59 -8.65 0.69 6.27
N ARG A 60 -8.26 1.80 6.93
CA ARG A 60 -7.64 1.77 8.26
C ARG A 60 -8.54 1.14 9.31
N ASN A 61 -9.80 1.58 9.38
CA ASN A 61 -10.76 1.03 10.34
C ASN A 61 -11.10 -0.43 10.04
N SER A 62 -11.13 -0.82 8.78
CA SER A 62 -11.35 -2.21 8.37
C SER A 62 -10.18 -3.11 8.73
N LEU A 63 -8.93 -2.64 8.67
CA LEU A 63 -7.78 -3.40 9.16
C LEU A 63 -7.82 -3.56 10.68
N LEU A 64 -8.15 -2.50 11.42
CA LEU A 64 -8.32 -2.56 12.87
C LEU A 64 -9.46 -3.50 13.26
N TYR A 65 -10.56 -3.48 12.51
CA TYR A 65 -11.67 -4.44 12.66
C TYR A 65 -11.21 -5.88 12.47
N LEU A 66 -10.47 -6.16 11.40
CA LEU A 66 -9.95 -7.49 11.10
C LEU A 66 -8.91 -7.96 12.13
N ALA A 67 -8.16 -7.04 12.74
CA ALA A 67 -7.25 -7.37 13.84
C ALA A 67 -7.99 -7.72 15.15
N CYS A 68 -9.23 -7.24 15.32
CA CYS A 68 -10.05 -7.48 16.51
C CYS A 68 -10.92 -8.74 16.41
N ILE A 69 -10.92 -9.45 15.29
CA ILE A 69 -11.82 -10.58 15.04
C ILE A 69 -11.04 -11.79 14.57
N ASP A 70 -11.39 -12.95 15.11
CA ASP A 70 -10.95 -14.23 14.56
C ASP A 70 -11.76 -14.53 13.30
N ILE A 71 -11.14 -14.25 12.16
CA ILE A 71 -11.71 -14.41 10.81
C ILE A 71 -12.37 -15.78 10.66
N ASP A 72 -11.78 -16.82 11.25
CA ASP A 72 -12.24 -18.20 11.13
C ASP A 72 -13.47 -18.57 11.98
N ARG A 73 -13.72 -17.86 13.08
CA ARG A 73 -14.82 -18.17 14.02
C ARG A 73 -16.08 -17.35 13.79
N ASP A 74 -15.93 -16.08 13.42
CA ASP A 74 -17.04 -15.13 13.52
C ASP A 74 -17.74 -14.81 12.19
N LEU A 75 -17.15 -15.16 11.04
CA LEU A 75 -17.71 -14.81 9.73
C LEU A 75 -18.01 -16.01 8.84
N THR A 76 -19.14 -15.95 8.15
CA THR A 76 -19.49 -16.85 7.04
C THR A 76 -18.63 -16.57 5.80
N GLN A 77 -18.48 -17.57 4.93
CA GLN A 77 -17.61 -17.46 3.74
C GLN A 77 -18.07 -16.36 2.77
N ASP A 78 -19.38 -16.14 2.64
CA ASP A 78 -19.96 -15.06 1.81
C ASP A 78 -19.66 -13.67 2.37
N GLU A 79 -19.83 -13.47 3.68
CA GLU A 79 -19.50 -12.19 4.33
C GLU A 79 -18.00 -11.88 4.27
N ARG A 80 -17.14 -12.90 4.37
CA ARG A 80 -15.68 -12.72 4.16
C ARG A 80 -15.40 -12.26 2.73
N ALA A 81 -16.05 -12.85 1.73
CA ALA A 81 -15.85 -12.50 0.33
C ALA A 81 -16.33 -11.08 -0.01
N GLU A 82 -17.47 -10.66 0.54
CA GLU A 82 -17.99 -9.29 0.36
C GLU A 82 -17.06 -8.26 1.03
N ARG A 83 -16.65 -8.51 2.27
CA ARG A 83 -15.71 -7.63 2.98
C ARG A 83 -14.35 -7.58 2.31
N ALA A 84 -13.84 -8.71 1.82
CA ALA A 84 -12.58 -8.75 1.08
C ALA A 84 -12.67 -7.98 -0.23
N ARG A 85 -13.82 -8.03 -0.93
CA ARG A 85 -14.10 -7.19 -2.10
C ARG A 85 -14.12 -5.71 -1.74
N ASP A 86 -14.88 -5.31 -0.72
CA ASP A 86 -14.99 -3.92 -0.28
C ASP A 86 -13.62 -3.36 0.16
N LEU A 87 -12.86 -4.15 0.91
CA LEU A 87 -11.52 -3.79 1.35
C LEU A 87 -10.54 -3.65 0.18
N GLY A 88 -10.62 -4.55 -0.81
CA GLY A 88 -9.84 -4.46 -2.03
C GLY A 88 -10.17 -3.21 -2.85
N ILE A 89 -11.46 -2.89 -3.00
CA ILE A 89 -11.90 -1.66 -3.69
C ILE A 89 -11.42 -0.42 -2.94
N ALA A 90 -11.54 -0.39 -1.61
CA ALA A 90 -11.06 0.72 -0.79
C ALA A 90 -9.54 0.90 -0.88
N ALA A 91 -8.78 -0.20 -0.91
CA ALA A 91 -7.33 -0.15 -1.10
C ALA A 91 -6.95 0.42 -2.47
N LEU A 92 -7.69 0.06 -3.52
CA LEU A 92 -7.48 0.55 -4.88
C LEU A 92 -7.79 2.05 -4.99
N LEU A 93 -8.96 2.47 -4.50
CA LEU A 93 -9.45 3.85 -4.58
C LEU A 93 -8.80 4.80 -3.57
N GLY A 94 -8.19 4.30 -2.50
CA GLY A 94 -7.53 5.15 -1.51
C GLY A 94 -6.33 5.89 -2.10
N GLU A 95 -6.41 7.22 -2.19
CA GLU A 95 -5.37 8.07 -2.83
C GLU A 95 -4.03 8.04 -2.11
N SER A 96 -4.00 7.76 -0.81
CA SER A 96 -2.79 7.74 0.02
C SER A 96 -2.26 6.33 0.30
N LEU A 97 -2.92 5.29 -0.20
CA LEU A 97 -2.60 3.89 0.10
C LEU A 97 -1.75 3.28 -1.02
N TYR A 98 -0.44 3.26 -0.81
CA TYR A 98 0.53 2.64 -1.72
C TYR A 98 1.17 1.36 -1.15
N ASN A 99 0.81 0.98 0.09
CA ASN A 99 1.29 -0.22 0.76
C ASN A 99 0.25 -1.35 0.66
N PHE A 100 0.30 -2.11 -0.43
CA PHE A 100 -0.60 -3.26 -0.65
C PHE A 100 -0.11 -4.56 0.00
N GLY A 101 1.17 -4.61 0.39
CA GLY A 101 1.79 -5.83 0.92
C GLY A 101 1.18 -6.30 2.24
N GLU A 102 0.72 -5.39 3.11
CA GLU A 102 0.05 -5.76 4.36
C GLU A 102 -1.28 -6.47 4.10
N LEU A 103 -2.05 -5.97 3.13
CA LEU A 103 -3.31 -6.59 2.72
C LEU A 103 -3.07 -7.96 2.05
N LEU A 104 -2.02 -8.06 1.23
CA LEU A 104 -1.65 -9.28 0.51
C LEU A 104 -1.26 -10.44 1.44
N LEU A 105 -0.71 -10.13 2.61
CA LEU A 105 -0.36 -11.14 3.62
C LEU A 105 -1.57 -11.62 4.43
N HIS A 106 -2.69 -10.90 4.39
CA HIS A 106 -3.83 -11.18 5.25
C HIS A 106 -4.68 -12.35 4.70
N PRO A 107 -5.02 -13.36 5.52
CA PRO A 107 -5.74 -14.57 5.07
C PRO A 107 -7.17 -14.30 4.55
N VAL A 108 -7.71 -13.11 4.78
CA VAL A 108 -8.99 -12.65 4.19
C VAL A 108 -8.94 -12.65 2.66
N LEU A 109 -7.78 -12.38 2.04
CA LEU A 109 -7.65 -12.47 0.59
C LEU A 109 -7.54 -13.90 0.06
N ASP A 110 -7.13 -14.86 0.87
CA ASP A 110 -7.14 -16.28 0.49
C ASP A 110 -8.56 -16.84 0.42
N SER A 111 -9.50 -16.24 1.14
CA SER A 111 -10.94 -16.53 1.02
C SER A 111 -11.54 -16.10 -0.33
N LEU A 112 -10.87 -15.23 -1.09
CA LEU A 112 -11.29 -14.84 -2.44
C LEU A 112 -10.90 -15.87 -3.51
N LYS A 113 -9.99 -16.82 -3.23
CA LYS A 113 -9.59 -17.86 -4.20
C LYS A 113 -10.80 -18.73 -4.53
N GLY A 114 -11.19 -18.76 -5.81
CA GLY A 114 -12.32 -19.56 -6.29
C GLY A 114 -13.70 -18.87 -6.22
N THR A 115 -13.76 -17.57 -5.89
CA THR A 115 -14.99 -16.77 -5.98
C THR A 115 -15.03 -15.90 -7.23
N ARG A 116 -16.22 -15.39 -7.59
CA ARG A 116 -16.45 -14.45 -8.71
C ARG A 116 -15.59 -13.17 -8.64
N ASN A 117 -15.00 -12.87 -7.49
CA ASN A 117 -14.22 -11.67 -7.22
C ASN A 117 -12.69 -11.89 -7.27
N GLU A 118 -12.22 -13.01 -7.82
CA GLU A 118 -10.79 -13.33 -7.95
C GLU A 118 -10.00 -12.24 -8.71
N TYR A 119 -10.65 -11.51 -9.62
CA TYR A 119 -10.05 -10.39 -10.34
C TYR A 119 -9.47 -9.32 -9.40
N ILE A 120 -10.08 -9.05 -8.24
CA ILE A 120 -9.59 -8.05 -7.26
C ILE A 120 -8.26 -8.50 -6.68
N ARG A 121 -8.12 -9.78 -6.37
CA ARG A 121 -6.86 -10.34 -5.87
C ARG A 121 -5.77 -10.22 -6.94
N SER A 122 -6.05 -10.65 -8.15
CA SER A 122 -5.11 -10.56 -9.28
C SER A 122 -4.71 -9.11 -9.57
N LEU A 123 -5.65 -8.18 -9.42
CA LEU A 123 -5.41 -6.76 -9.54
C LEU A 123 -4.47 -6.25 -8.46
N LEU A 124 -4.72 -6.58 -7.18
CA LEU A 124 -3.84 -6.20 -6.07
C LEU A 124 -2.41 -6.74 -6.26
N PHE A 125 -2.25 -7.96 -6.78
CA PHE A 125 -0.94 -8.50 -7.13
C PHE A 125 -0.28 -7.72 -8.27
N ALA A 126 -1.02 -7.35 -9.32
CA ALA A 126 -0.51 -6.52 -10.42
C ALA A 126 -0.10 -5.11 -9.94
N PHE A 127 -0.83 -4.52 -9.00
CA PHE A 127 -0.46 -3.26 -8.36
C PHE A 127 0.80 -3.39 -7.49
N ASN A 128 0.97 -4.51 -6.80
CA ASN A 128 2.16 -4.74 -6.00
C ASN A 128 3.42 -4.92 -6.85
N SER A 129 3.32 -5.65 -7.97
CA SER A 129 4.43 -5.87 -8.90
C SER A 129 4.67 -4.71 -9.87
N GLY A 130 3.70 -3.81 -10.04
CA GLY A 130 3.78 -2.71 -11.00
C GLY A 130 3.64 -3.16 -12.47
N ASP A 131 3.05 -4.34 -12.71
CA ASP A 131 2.90 -4.89 -14.06
C ASP A 131 1.71 -4.24 -14.79
N ILE A 132 2.00 -3.27 -15.66
CA ILE A 132 0.99 -2.52 -16.43
C ILE A 132 0.25 -3.43 -17.44
N ASP A 133 0.93 -4.43 -18.02
CA ASP A 133 0.32 -5.35 -19.00
C ASP A 133 -0.76 -6.25 -18.37
N LYS A 134 -0.52 -6.72 -17.14
CA LYS A 134 -1.50 -7.50 -16.37
C LYS A 134 -2.68 -6.63 -15.98
N PHE A 135 -2.44 -5.38 -15.60
CA PHE A 135 -3.49 -4.42 -15.33
C PHE A 135 -4.36 -4.19 -16.56
N GLN A 136 -3.76 -3.97 -17.74
CA GLN A 136 -4.50 -3.78 -19.00
C GLN A 136 -5.40 -4.97 -19.33
N SER A 137 -4.93 -6.19 -19.09
CA SER A 137 -5.70 -7.41 -19.32
C SER A 137 -6.92 -7.54 -18.39
N LEU A 138 -6.91 -6.88 -17.23
CA LEU A 138 -7.99 -6.91 -16.23
C LEU A 138 -8.98 -5.73 -16.37
N ILE A 139 -8.70 -4.75 -17.23
CA ILE A 139 -9.60 -3.63 -17.55
C ILE A 139 -11.02 -4.06 -17.96
N PRO A 140 -11.23 -5.04 -18.87
CA PRO A 140 -12.59 -5.43 -19.28
C PRO A 140 -13.43 -6.02 -18.13
N GLU A 141 -12.81 -6.51 -17.06
CA GLU A 141 -13.54 -6.93 -15.86
C GLU A 141 -13.90 -5.76 -14.93
N LEU A 142 -13.09 -4.70 -14.94
CA LEU A 142 -13.34 -3.46 -14.22
C LEU A 142 -14.49 -2.65 -14.83
N GLU A 143 -14.68 -2.74 -16.15
CA GLU A 143 -15.78 -2.06 -16.85
C GLU A 143 -17.17 -2.58 -16.46
N LYS A 144 -17.26 -3.75 -15.81
CA LYS A 144 -18.52 -4.30 -15.30
C LYS A 144 -19.12 -3.47 -14.16
N GLU A 145 -18.32 -2.61 -13.51
CA GLU A 145 -18.73 -1.79 -12.35
C GLU A 145 -18.50 -0.29 -12.65
N PRO A 146 -19.55 0.54 -12.73
CA PRO A 146 -19.43 1.95 -13.13
C PRO A 146 -18.61 2.80 -12.14
N TYR A 147 -18.54 2.40 -10.87
CA TYR A 147 -17.75 3.08 -9.83
C TYR A 147 -16.23 3.01 -10.07
N LEU A 148 -15.75 1.92 -10.65
CA LEU A 148 -14.34 1.76 -10.99
C LEU A 148 -14.00 2.50 -12.27
N LEU A 149 -14.97 2.57 -13.21
CA LEU A 149 -14.83 3.24 -14.49
C LEU A 149 -14.57 4.75 -14.34
N GLN A 150 -15.27 5.41 -13.41
CA GLN A 150 -15.05 6.83 -13.09
C GLN A 150 -13.64 7.11 -12.53
N ASN A 151 -13.04 6.13 -11.87
CA ASN A 151 -11.73 6.23 -11.21
C ASN A 151 -10.60 5.55 -12.00
N LEU A 152 -10.79 5.17 -13.27
CA LEU A 152 -9.74 4.51 -14.06
C LEU A 152 -8.51 5.40 -14.25
N ASN A 153 -8.70 6.70 -14.40
CA ASN A 153 -7.60 7.65 -14.58
C ASN A 153 -6.72 7.72 -13.32
N THR A 154 -7.32 7.73 -12.13
CA THR A 154 -6.58 7.73 -10.86
C THR A 154 -5.89 6.40 -10.64
N LEU A 155 -6.53 5.26 -10.97
CA LEU A 155 -5.92 3.94 -10.91
C LEU A 155 -4.73 3.78 -11.87
N ARG A 156 -4.84 4.30 -13.12
CA ARG A 156 -3.73 4.33 -14.08
C ARG A 156 -2.55 5.15 -13.54
N GLN A 157 -2.81 6.35 -13.04
CA GLN A 157 -1.74 7.14 -12.44
C GLN A 157 -1.11 6.43 -11.23
N LYS A 158 -1.92 5.74 -10.43
CA LYS A 158 -1.45 5.00 -9.25
C LYS A 158 -0.55 3.82 -9.61
N ILE A 159 -0.90 3.03 -10.63
CA ILE A 159 -0.03 1.93 -11.09
C ILE A 159 1.28 2.45 -11.68
N CYS A 160 1.27 3.57 -12.41
CA CYS A 160 2.50 4.18 -12.93
C CYS A 160 3.44 4.63 -11.79
N VAL A 161 2.89 5.23 -10.72
CA VAL A 161 3.67 5.63 -9.54
C VAL A 161 4.24 4.40 -8.81
N LEU A 162 3.48 3.31 -8.72
CA LEU A 162 3.96 2.06 -8.09
C LEU A 162 5.02 1.36 -8.94
N ALA A 163 4.84 1.34 -10.26
CA ALA A 163 5.84 0.82 -11.20
C ALA A 163 7.15 1.61 -11.09
N LEU A 164 7.07 2.94 -10.97
CA LEU A 164 8.24 3.79 -10.69
C LEU A 164 8.93 3.40 -9.38
N ILE A 165 8.17 3.27 -8.28
CA ILE A 165 8.73 2.90 -6.96
C ILE A 165 9.40 1.52 -7.03
N GLU A 166 8.78 0.55 -7.68
CA GLU A 166 9.32 -0.81 -7.82
C GLU A 166 10.59 -0.83 -8.69
N ALA A 167 10.60 -0.09 -9.80
CA ALA A 167 11.77 0.05 -10.66
C ALA A 167 12.96 0.69 -9.92
N VAL A 168 12.69 1.67 -9.05
CA VAL A 168 13.71 2.30 -8.19
C VAL A 168 14.17 1.34 -7.09
N PHE A 169 13.25 0.56 -6.52
CA PHE A 169 13.55 -0.38 -5.44
C PHE A 169 14.47 -1.52 -5.91
N LYS A 170 14.21 -2.11 -7.09
CA LYS A 170 15.05 -3.16 -7.69
C LYS A 170 16.51 -2.71 -7.88
N ARG A 171 16.71 -1.45 -8.24
CA ARG A 171 18.04 -0.89 -8.52
C ARG A 171 18.87 -0.66 -7.26
N PRO A 172 20.20 -0.88 -7.33
CA PRO A 172 21.12 -0.57 -6.24
C PRO A 172 21.24 0.95 -6.03
N ILE A 173 21.63 1.37 -4.83
CA ILE A 173 21.71 2.79 -4.43
C ILE A 173 22.58 3.63 -5.38
N GLN A 174 23.64 3.03 -5.95
CA GLN A 174 24.55 3.71 -6.88
C GLN A 174 23.86 4.12 -8.19
N ASP A 175 22.93 3.30 -8.69
CA ASP A 175 22.16 3.59 -9.92
C ASP A 175 20.93 4.45 -9.66
N ARG A 176 20.57 4.69 -8.38
CA ARG A 176 19.45 5.58 -8.01
C ARG A 176 19.79 7.06 -8.12
N VAL A 177 21.08 7.39 -8.15
CA VAL A 177 21.56 8.78 -8.19
C VAL A 177 21.36 9.40 -9.58
N ALA A 178 21.31 8.59 -10.64
CA ALA A 178 21.12 9.07 -12.01
C ALA A 178 20.15 8.17 -12.80
N LEU A 179 18.84 8.38 -12.62
CA LEU A 179 17.81 7.72 -13.42
C LEU A 179 17.40 8.59 -14.62
N PRO A 180 17.77 8.23 -15.86
CA PRO A 180 17.32 8.98 -17.03
C PRO A 180 15.83 8.74 -17.30
N PHE A 181 15.14 9.78 -17.75
CA PHE A 181 13.69 9.73 -18.00
C PHE A 181 13.31 8.67 -19.04
N SER A 182 14.19 8.36 -20.00
CA SER A 182 13.97 7.33 -21.01
C SER A 182 13.78 5.92 -20.42
N ILE A 183 14.43 5.64 -19.29
CA ILE A 183 14.31 4.36 -18.62
C ILE A 183 13.03 4.32 -17.78
N ILE A 184 12.70 5.43 -17.12
CA ILE A 184 11.44 5.57 -16.38
C ILE A 184 10.23 5.46 -17.34
N ALA A 185 10.29 6.10 -18.50
CA ALA A 185 9.26 6.03 -19.54
C ALA A 185 9.00 4.60 -20.03
N LYS A 186 10.07 3.80 -20.18
CA LYS A 186 9.97 2.39 -20.59
C LYS A 186 9.30 1.53 -19.52
N GLU A 187 9.72 1.68 -18.26
CA GLU A 187 9.19 0.91 -17.13
C GLU A 187 7.76 1.31 -16.78
N ALA A 188 7.45 2.60 -16.80
CA ALA A 188 6.12 3.13 -16.49
C ALA A 188 5.16 3.11 -17.70
N GLN A 189 5.63 2.71 -18.89
CA GLN A 189 4.89 2.76 -20.17
C GLN A 189 4.18 4.12 -20.40
N VAL A 190 4.85 5.21 -20.04
CA VAL A 190 4.30 6.59 -20.11
C VAL A 190 5.19 7.42 -21.05
N PRO A 191 4.62 8.35 -21.85
CA PRO A 191 5.42 9.26 -22.66
C PRO A 191 6.40 10.08 -21.81
N VAL A 192 7.54 10.43 -22.39
CA VAL A 192 8.64 11.13 -21.68
C VAL A 192 8.18 12.46 -21.06
N ASP A 193 7.23 13.15 -21.70
CA ASP A 193 6.68 14.42 -21.22
C ASP A 193 5.89 14.27 -19.90
N GLU A 194 5.22 13.13 -19.70
CA GLU A 194 4.43 12.88 -18.48
C GLU A 194 5.27 12.31 -17.33
N VAL A 195 6.50 11.85 -17.61
CA VAL A 195 7.41 11.32 -16.58
C VAL A 195 7.72 12.38 -15.51
N GLU A 196 7.88 13.64 -15.91
CA GLU A 196 8.13 14.75 -14.98
C GLU A 196 6.98 14.91 -13.98
N HIS A 197 5.74 14.94 -14.49
CA HIS A 197 4.54 15.05 -13.66
C HIS A 197 4.37 13.84 -12.72
N LEU A 198 4.71 12.62 -13.18
CA LEU A 198 4.67 11.43 -12.33
C LEU A 198 5.70 11.49 -11.20
N VAL A 199 6.94 11.87 -11.49
CA VAL A 199 7.99 11.98 -10.46
C VAL A 199 7.65 13.10 -9.48
N MET A 200 7.16 14.23 -9.98
CA MET A 200 6.69 15.33 -9.14
C MET A 200 5.53 14.91 -8.21
N LYS A 201 4.58 14.12 -8.72
CA LYS A 201 3.49 13.55 -7.91
C LYS A 201 4.01 12.60 -6.84
N ALA A 202 4.96 11.72 -7.17
CA ALA A 202 5.56 10.80 -6.23
C ALA A 202 6.34 11.52 -5.10
N LEU A 203 7.01 12.63 -5.43
CA LEU A 203 7.66 13.53 -4.46
C LEU A 203 6.63 14.23 -3.56
N MET A 204 5.54 14.75 -4.14
CA MET A 204 4.46 15.43 -3.39
C MET A 204 3.79 14.49 -2.38
N LEU A 205 3.58 13.22 -2.77
CA LEU A 205 3.01 12.19 -1.92
C LEU A 205 4.00 11.63 -0.88
N ASN A 206 5.23 12.14 -0.84
CA ASN A 206 6.32 11.68 0.03
C ASN A 206 6.65 10.19 -0.10
N LEU A 207 6.34 9.59 -1.26
CA LEU A 207 6.68 8.19 -1.53
C LEU A 207 8.18 8.04 -1.82
N ILE A 208 8.75 9.09 -2.40
CA ILE A 208 10.15 9.20 -2.79
C ILE A 208 10.66 10.55 -2.32
N ARG A 209 11.96 10.65 -1.98
CA ARG A 209 12.67 11.93 -1.83
C ARG A 209 13.86 11.96 -2.77
N GLY A 210 14.05 13.10 -3.41
CA GLY A 210 15.06 13.26 -4.44
C GLY A 210 15.06 14.64 -5.07
N THR A 211 15.94 14.83 -6.05
CA THR A 211 16.01 16.03 -6.88
C THR A 211 15.73 15.66 -8.33
N LEU A 212 14.97 16.53 -9.00
CA LEU A 212 14.66 16.38 -10.41
C LEU A 212 15.44 17.44 -11.20
N ASP A 213 16.16 17.01 -12.23
CA ASP A 213 16.80 17.91 -13.18
C ASP A 213 16.18 17.69 -14.57
N ALA A 214 15.33 18.64 -14.97
CA ALA A 214 14.65 18.62 -16.26
C ALA A 214 15.59 18.97 -17.43
N CYS A 215 16.68 19.72 -17.20
CA CYS A 215 17.62 20.08 -18.27
C CYS A 215 18.50 18.89 -18.66
N SER A 216 18.92 18.08 -17.68
CA SER A 216 19.68 16.85 -17.94
C SER A 216 18.79 15.61 -18.14
N SER A 217 17.48 15.72 -17.94
CA SER A 217 16.51 14.60 -17.97
C SER A 217 16.87 13.47 -17.01
N VAL A 218 17.36 13.83 -15.82
CA VAL A 218 17.79 12.90 -14.78
C VAL A 218 17.03 13.15 -13.48
N ALA A 219 16.49 12.07 -12.91
CA ALA A 219 15.97 12.05 -11.54
C ALA A 219 17.01 11.42 -10.60
N SER A 220 17.35 12.14 -9.52
CA SER A 220 18.20 11.62 -8.45
C SER A 220 17.33 11.28 -7.26
N ILE A 221 17.31 10.00 -6.87
CA ILE A 221 16.44 9.50 -5.80
C ILE A 221 17.29 9.09 -4.59
N THR A 222 17.09 9.80 -3.49
CA THR A 222 17.85 9.61 -2.24
C THR A 222 17.14 8.65 -1.29
N TRP A 223 15.81 8.64 -1.28
CA TRP A 223 15.02 7.85 -0.34
C TRP A 223 13.72 7.37 -0.97
N VAL A 224 13.28 6.18 -0.55
CA VAL A 224 12.02 5.56 -0.97
C VAL A 224 11.31 5.04 0.28
N GLN A 225 9.99 5.15 0.31
CA GLN A 225 9.16 4.64 1.39
C GLN A 225 9.36 3.12 1.55
N PRO A 226 9.60 2.62 2.77
CA PRO A 226 9.73 1.19 3.01
C PRO A 226 8.39 0.49 2.74
N ARG A 227 8.48 -0.67 2.07
CA ARG A 227 7.34 -1.54 1.76
C ARG A 227 7.56 -2.91 2.38
N VAL A 228 6.46 -3.65 2.53
CA VAL A 228 6.51 -5.07 2.89
C VAL A 228 7.23 -5.83 1.78
N LEU A 229 8.19 -6.66 2.19
CA LEU A 229 9.08 -7.37 1.28
C LEU A 229 8.63 -8.82 1.12
N ASP A 230 8.72 -9.32 -0.11
CA ASP A 230 8.59 -10.74 -0.40
C ASP A 230 9.85 -11.50 0.05
N LYS A 231 9.70 -12.81 0.32
CA LYS A 231 10.81 -13.68 0.72
C LYS A 231 11.98 -13.68 -0.26
N THR A 232 11.70 -13.52 -1.56
CA THR A 232 12.71 -13.40 -2.62
C THR A 232 13.51 -12.11 -2.51
N GLN A 233 12.85 -10.99 -2.21
CA GLN A 233 13.49 -9.68 -2.00
C GLN A 233 14.36 -9.69 -0.72
N ILE A 234 13.90 -10.37 0.33
CA ILE A 234 14.69 -10.59 1.56
C ILE A 234 15.96 -11.41 1.25
N GLY A 235 15.87 -12.42 0.38
CA GLY A 235 17.03 -13.15 -0.13
C GLY A 235 18.06 -12.23 -0.79
N GLY A 236 17.62 -11.35 -1.70
CA GLY A 236 18.52 -10.39 -2.34
C GLY A 236 19.15 -9.38 -1.38
N LEU A 237 18.45 -8.99 -0.30
CA LEU A 237 19.03 -8.14 0.76
C LEU A 237 20.09 -8.89 1.57
N LYS A 238 19.87 -10.18 1.86
CA LYS A 238 20.86 -11.03 2.52
C LYS A 238 22.15 -11.11 1.71
N ASP A 239 22.05 -11.32 0.40
CA ASP A 239 23.21 -11.42 -0.48
C ASP A 239 23.99 -10.08 -0.52
N ARG A 240 23.28 -8.96 -0.66
CA ARG A 240 23.89 -7.61 -0.61
C ARG A 240 24.55 -7.31 0.73
N LEU A 241 23.95 -7.76 1.83
CA LEU A 241 24.53 -7.60 3.16
C LEU A 241 25.78 -8.48 3.32
N GLY A 242 25.78 -9.68 2.75
CA GLY A 242 26.95 -10.56 2.65
C GLY A 242 28.09 -9.86 1.90
N ASP A 243 27.83 -9.37 0.69
CA ASP A 243 28.83 -8.64 -0.12
C ASP A 243 29.39 -7.42 0.62
N TRP A 244 28.55 -6.73 1.39
CA TRP A 244 28.99 -5.59 2.19
C TRP A 244 29.84 -6.01 3.38
N ALA A 245 29.46 -7.08 4.09
CA ALA A 245 30.26 -7.64 5.18
C ALA A 245 31.64 -8.07 4.68
N ASP A 246 31.71 -8.71 3.52
CA ASP A 246 32.97 -9.13 2.89
C ASP A 246 33.85 -7.92 2.53
N LYS A 247 33.26 -6.84 1.99
CA LYS A 247 33.97 -5.58 1.72
C LYS A 247 34.51 -4.93 2.99
N VAL A 248 33.73 -4.91 4.07
CA VAL A 248 34.16 -4.36 5.36
C VAL A 248 35.27 -5.21 5.97
N GLN A 249 35.18 -6.53 5.86
CA GLN A 249 36.23 -7.43 6.32
C GLN A 249 37.53 -7.26 5.53
N ALA A 250 37.45 -7.12 4.21
CA ALA A 250 38.61 -6.83 3.36
C ALA A 250 39.27 -5.49 3.70
N GLN A 251 38.47 -4.44 3.90
CA GLN A 251 38.97 -3.12 4.34
C GLN A 251 39.56 -3.17 5.76
N GLY A 252 38.95 -3.93 6.67
CA GLY A 252 39.48 -4.15 8.02
C GLY A 252 40.81 -4.90 8.01
N ALA A 253 40.98 -5.91 7.15
CA ALA A 253 42.24 -6.62 6.97
C ALA A 253 43.33 -5.69 6.39
N PHE A 254 42.97 -4.85 5.42
CA PHE A 254 43.87 -3.84 4.86
C PHE A 254 44.31 -2.81 5.93
N ALA A 255 43.38 -2.27 6.70
CA ALA A 255 43.67 -1.32 7.77
C ALA A 255 44.60 -1.91 8.84
N ARG A 256 44.41 -3.18 9.21
CA ARG A 256 45.31 -3.90 10.13
C ARG A 256 46.71 -4.11 9.55
N GLY A 257 46.81 -4.35 8.24
CA GLY A 257 48.09 -4.51 7.55
C GLY A 257 48.90 -3.22 7.42
N VAL A 258 48.23 -2.07 7.32
CA VAL A 258 48.88 -0.74 7.19
C VAL A 258 49.21 -0.11 8.55
N ALA A 259 48.46 -0.44 9.60
CA ALA A 259 48.64 0.15 10.93
C ALA A 259 49.05 -0.84 12.05
N PRO A 260 50.00 -1.78 11.85
CA PRO A 260 50.46 -2.63 12.95
C PRO A 260 51.22 -1.82 14.04
N GLU A 261 51.82 -0.68 13.68
CA GLU A 261 52.63 0.15 14.61
C GLU A 261 51.80 1.15 15.45
N LEU A 262 50.53 1.42 15.08
CA LEU A 262 49.66 2.36 15.80
C LEU A 262 48.86 1.72 16.94
N PHE A 263 48.79 0.39 16.97
CA PHE A 263 48.01 -0.40 17.93
C PHE A 263 48.89 -1.32 18.81
N ALA A 264 50.21 -1.10 18.82
CA ALA A 264 51.16 -1.76 19.72
C ALA A 264 51.39 -0.95 21.00
#